data_AF-A0A1G3LB97-F1
#
_entry.id   AF-A0A1G3LB97-F1
#
_cell.length_a   1.000
_cell.length_b   1.000
_cell.length_c   1.000
_cell.angle_alpha   90.00
_cell.angle_beta   90.00
_cell.angle_gamma   90.00
#
_symmetry.space_group_name_H-M   'P 1'
#
loop_
_entity.id
_entity.type
_entity.pdbx_description
1 polymer ?
#
loop_
_entity_poly.entity_id
_entity_poly.type
_entity_poly.pdbx_seq_one_letter_code
_entity_poly.pdbx_strand_id
1 'polypeptide(L)'
;MSDTLHGRPIRGDISHYGSKTLAEQWPTEKFIEQLDALFEHPEVESIRWEQYTPYFNDGDACEFGFGELSVRFVGGDEEAGDNGDGFLSSYELGDWPEGYYQTHSRWDDSKPDYDPTDFIPDFEANDANGIVAAFEALSDSLKHYEVELRKLFGDPAQVTATRGGFDVEFYDHD
;
A
#
# COMPACT_ATOMS: atom_id res chain seq x y z
N MET A 1 -14.85 -19.95 23.99
CA MET A 1 -16.16 -20.39 23.45
C MET A 1 -15.87 -21.59 22.54
N SER A 2 -16.76 -22.58 22.44
CA SER A 2 -16.58 -23.62 21.40
C SER A 2 -17.13 -23.08 20.09
N ASP A 3 -16.33 -23.09 19.02
CA ASP A 3 -16.82 -22.65 17.72
C ASP A 3 -17.98 -23.54 17.26
N THR A 4 -18.96 -22.94 16.59
CA THR A 4 -20.12 -23.67 16.06
C THR A 4 -20.44 -23.22 14.65
N LEU A 5 -20.81 -24.17 13.78
CA LEU A 5 -21.36 -23.90 12.46
C LEU A 5 -22.87 -24.16 12.49
N HIS A 6 -23.66 -23.09 12.42
CA HIS A 6 -25.14 -23.15 12.54
C HIS A 6 -25.60 -23.98 13.75
N GLY A 7 -24.98 -23.77 14.91
CA GLY A 7 -25.30 -24.48 16.16
C GLY A 7 -24.72 -25.90 16.27
N ARG A 8 -23.98 -26.39 15.27
CA ARG A 8 -23.24 -27.65 15.36
C ARG A 8 -21.83 -27.38 15.92
N PRO A 9 -21.41 -28.06 17.01
CA PRO A 9 -20.11 -27.81 17.61
C PRO A 9 -18.99 -28.25 16.68
N ILE A 10 -17.99 -27.40 16.54
CA ILE A 10 -16.73 -27.70 15.87
C ILE A 10 -15.79 -28.30 16.92
N ARG A 11 -15.08 -29.38 16.55
CA ARG A 11 -14.15 -30.10 17.42
C ARG A 11 -12.78 -30.16 16.76
N GLY A 12 -11.73 -30.01 17.55
CA GLY A 12 -10.35 -29.93 17.07
C GLY A 12 -9.82 -28.50 17.14
N ASP A 13 -8.52 -28.36 16.85
CA ASP A 13 -7.90 -27.05 16.71
C ASP A 13 -8.12 -26.53 15.29
N ILE A 14 -8.95 -25.49 15.16
CA ILE A 14 -9.21 -24.82 13.87
C ILE A 14 -8.27 -23.65 13.60
N SER A 15 -7.37 -23.33 14.54
CA SER A 15 -6.42 -22.22 14.39
C SER A 15 -5.24 -22.57 13.48
N HIS A 16 -5.22 -23.78 12.91
CA HIS A 16 -4.12 -24.25 12.07
C HIS A 16 -4.29 -23.79 10.61
N TYR A 17 -3.94 -22.52 10.36
CA TYR A 17 -3.74 -21.95 9.03
C TYR A 17 -2.22 -21.88 8.77
N GLY A 18 -1.58 -23.04 8.55
CA GLY A 18 -0.12 -23.06 8.35
C GLY A 18 0.67 -22.48 9.52
N SER A 19 1.70 -21.67 9.23
CA SER A 19 2.53 -20.96 10.22
C SER A 19 1.97 -19.57 10.55
N LYS A 20 1.03 -19.05 9.76
CA LYS A 20 0.47 -17.71 9.91
C LYS A 20 -0.87 -17.71 10.65
N THR A 21 -0.95 -16.88 11.69
CA THR A 21 -2.23 -16.55 12.31
C THR A 21 -2.91 -15.45 11.50
N LEU A 22 -4.12 -15.72 11.00
CA LEU A 22 -4.92 -14.70 10.32
C LEU A 22 -5.27 -13.58 11.33
N ALA A 23 -4.97 -12.33 10.96
CA ALA A 23 -5.32 -11.17 11.77
C ALA A 23 -6.86 -11.02 11.87
N GLU A 24 -7.34 -10.31 12.90
CA GLU A 24 -8.74 -9.91 12.99
C GLU A 24 -9.15 -9.21 11.69
N GLN A 25 -10.17 -9.72 11.00
CA GLN A 25 -10.60 -9.13 9.74
C GLN A 25 -11.51 -7.92 10.00
N TRP A 26 -11.18 -6.78 9.41
CA TRP A 26 -11.93 -5.53 9.52
C TRP A 26 -12.95 -5.38 8.40
N PRO A 27 -14.03 -4.61 8.61
CA PRO A 27 -14.99 -4.30 7.56
C PRO A 27 -14.34 -3.52 6.41
N THR A 28 -14.75 -3.79 5.16
CA THR A 28 -14.21 -3.14 3.95
C THR A 28 -14.49 -1.65 3.90
N GLU A 29 -15.52 -1.18 4.61
CA GLU A 29 -15.80 0.25 4.77
C GLU A 29 -14.60 1.00 5.38
N LYS A 30 -13.89 0.39 6.34
CA LYS A 30 -12.70 0.98 6.94
C LYS A 30 -11.53 1.04 5.95
N PHE A 31 -11.41 0.06 5.06
CA PHE A 31 -10.41 0.09 3.98
C PHE A 31 -10.67 1.26 3.02
N ILE A 32 -11.94 1.50 2.66
CA ILE A 32 -12.32 2.66 1.86
C ILE A 32 -12.03 3.97 2.60
N GLU A 33 -12.34 4.09 3.89
CA GLU A 33 -12.00 5.28 4.68
C GLU A 33 -10.48 5.59 4.68
N GLN A 34 -9.63 4.56 4.71
CA GLN A 34 -8.18 4.73 4.66
C GLN A 34 -7.69 5.13 3.26
N LEU A 35 -8.29 4.59 2.19
CA LEU A 35 -8.02 5.05 0.82
C LEU A 35 -8.49 6.49 0.61
N ASP A 36 -9.67 6.84 1.13
CA ASP A 36 -10.20 8.20 1.07
C ASP A 36 -9.27 9.19 1.78
N ALA A 37 -8.73 8.83 2.95
CA ALA A 37 -7.74 9.66 3.65
C ALA A 37 -6.46 9.91 2.83
N LEU A 38 -6.01 8.93 2.03
CA LEU A 38 -4.92 9.16 1.07
C LEU A 38 -5.34 10.08 -0.07
N PHE A 39 -6.55 9.90 -0.60
CA PHE A 39 -7.05 10.70 -1.72
C PHE A 39 -7.55 12.10 -1.35
N GLU A 40 -7.73 12.40 -0.06
CA GLU A 40 -7.93 13.75 0.47
C GLU A 40 -6.73 14.66 0.14
N HIS A 41 -5.54 14.07 -0.06
CA HIS A 41 -4.38 14.75 -0.61
C HIS A 41 -4.50 14.79 -2.14
N PRO A 42 -4.79 15.96 -2.76
CA PRO A 42 -5.10 16.07 -4.18
C PRO A 42 -3.97 15.60 -5.12
N GLU A 43 -2.76 15.51 -4.59
CA GLU A 43 -1.57 15.15 -5.34
C GLU A 43 -1.35 13.64 -5.39
N VAL A 44 -2.00 12.85 -4.52
CA VAL A 44 -2.04 11.40 -4.66
C VAL A 44 -2.91 11.07 -5.88
N GLU A 45 -2.32 10.46 -6.91
CA GLU A 45 -3.03 10.04 -8.12
C GLU A 45 -3.65 8.65 -7.93
N SER A 46 -2.83 7.69 -7.51
CA SER A 46 -3.23 6.30 -7.33
C SER A 46 -2.38 5.57 -6.30
N ILE A 47 -2.97 4.52 -5.71
CA ILE A 47 -2.31 3.58 -4.80
C ILE A 47 -2.34 2.20 -5.44
N ARG A 48 -1.22 1.48 -5.43
CA ARG A 48 -1.10 0.15 -6.04
C ARG A 48 -0.51 -0.85 -5.07
N TRP A 49 -1.01 -2.08 -5.12
CA TRP A 49 -0.44 -3.22 -4.41
C TRP A 49 -0.63 -4.50 -5.22
N GLU A 50 0.17 -5.50 -4.88
CA GLU A 50 0.01 -6.87 -5.37
C GLU A 50 -0.61 -7.75 -4.29
N GLN A 51 -1.38 -8.76 -4.67
CA GLN A 51 -1.89 -9.78 -3.76
C GLN A 51 -1.71 -11.15 -4.38
N TYR A 52 -1.11 -12.07 -3.62
CA TYR A 52 -0.71 -13.37 -4.15
C TYR A 52 -0.65 -14.46 -3.09
N THR A 53 -0.95 -15.68 -3.49
CA THR A 53 -0.53 -16.92 -2.84
C THR A 53 0.68 -17.46 -3.61
N PRO A 54 1.86 -17.61 -3.00
CA PRO A 54 3.04 -18.12 -3.69
C PRO A 54 2.79 -19.51 -4.31
N TYR A 55 3.26 -19.72 -5.54
CA TYR A 55 3.21 -21.03 -6.18
C TYR A 55 4.15 -22.05 -5.53
N PHE A 56 5.25 -21.56 -4.93
CA PHE A 56 6.25 -22.36 -4.24
C PHE A 56 6.74 -21.62 -3.00
N ASN A 57 6.83 -22.32 -1.86
CA ASN A 57 7.28 -21.76 -0.59
C ASN A 57 8.09 -22.79 0.23
N ASP A 58 9.27 -23.20 -0.24
CA ASP A 58 10.31 -24.00 0.47
C ASP A 58 9.87 -25.18 1.38
N GLY A 59 8.67 -25.75 1.14
CA GLY A 59 8.07 -26.82 1.95
C GLY A 59 7.15 -26.34 3.08
N ASP A 60 7.03 -25.03 3.30
CA ASP A 60 6.02 -24.40 4.13
C ASP A 60 4.68 -24.29 3.39
N ALA A 61 3.62 -23.97 4.14
CA ALA A 61 2.32 -23.71 3.53
C ALA A 61 2.40 -22.46 2.64
N CYS A 62 1.85 -22.56 1.43
CA CYS A 62 1.60 -21.40 0.59
C CYS A 62 0.40 -20.62 1.16
N GLU A 63 0.65 -19.39 1.59
CA GLU A 63 -0.33 -18.56 2.26
C GLU A 63 -0.53 -17.27 1.46
N PHE A 64 -1.79 -16.81 1.39
CA PHE A 64 -2.13 -15.55 0.75
C PHE A 64 -1.49 -14.38 1.50
N GLY A 65 -1.03 -13.38 0.77
CA GLY A 65 -0.50 -12.15 1.31
C GLY A 65 -0.57 -11.01 0.31
N PHE A 66 -0.06 -9.87 0.74
CA PHE A 66 0.08 -8.67 -0.07
C PHE A 66 1.56 -8.40 -0.32
N GLY A 67 1.85 -7.96 -1.54
CA GLY A 67 3.10 -7.26 -1.85
C GLY A 67 3.10 -5.86 -1.24
N GLU A 68 4.17 -5.14 -1.48
CA GLU A 68 4.31 -3.78 -0.97
C GLU A 68 3.30 -2.83 -1.62
N LEU A 69 2.78 -1.87 -0.85
CA LEU A 69 2.07 -0.74 -1.43
C LEU A 69 3.04 0.17 -2.17
N SER A 70 2.52 0.84 -3.18
CA SER A 70 3.18 1.94 -3.87
C SER A 70 2.20 3.06 -4.18
N VAL A 71 2.69 4.29 -4.28
CA VAL A 71 1.91 5.50 -4.57
C VAL A 71 2.43 6.18 -5.83
N ARG A 72 1.52 6.70 -6.63
CA ARG A 72 1.84 7.58 -7.76
C ARG A 72 1.28 8.97 -7.49
N PHE A 73 2.04 10.00 -7.86
CA PHE A 73 1.66 11.39 -7.67
C PHE A 73 1.24 12.05 -8.99
N VAL A 74 0.26 12.96 -8.91
CA VAL A 74 -0.20 13.77 -10.03
C VAL A 74 0.96 14.62 -10.55
N GLY A 75 1.31 14.45 -11.82
CA GLY A 75 2.41 15.18 -12.45
C GLY A 75 3.80 14.75 -11.96
N GLY A 76 3.89 13.62 -11.25
CA GLY A 76 5.17 12.98 -10.91
C GLY A 76 5.88 12.45 -12.16
N ASP A 77 7.16 12.07 -11.97
CA ASP A 77 7.96 11.44 -13.02
C ASP A 77 7.38 10.06 -13.36
N GLU A 78 7.04 9.84 -14.64
CA GLU A 78 6.45 8.60 -15.14
C GLU A 78 7.41 7.41 -15.07
N GLU A 79 8.72 7.66 -14.93
CA GLU A 79 9.76 6.65 -14.82
C GLU A 79 10.33 6.56 -13.39
N ALA A 80 9.67 7.18 -12.41
CA ALA A 80 10.02 7.00 -11.00
C ALA A 80 9.68 5.59 -10.51
N GLY A 81 10.23 5.20 -9.36
CA GLY A 81 10.05 3.87 -8.80
C GLY A 81 11.11 2.89 -9.28
N ASP A 82 11.38 1.85 -8.48
CA ASP A 82 12.28 0.74 -8.85
C ASP A 82 11.88 0.05 -10.16
N ASN A 83 10.58 0.07 -10.50
CA ASN A 83 10.03 -0.51 -11.73
C ASN A 83 10.02 0.46 -12.92
N GLY A 84 10.31 1.74 -12.71
CA GLY A 84 10.26 2.77 -13.75
C GLY A 84 8.86 3.02 -14.31
N ASP A 85 7.83 2.97 -13.46
CA ASP A 85 6.42 3.09 -13.87
C ASP A 85 5.64 4.19 -13.12
N GLY A 86 6.37 5.04 -12.40
CA GLY A 86 5.87 6.21 -11.69
C GLY A 86 5.31 5.90 -10.30
N PHE A 87 5.42 4.67 -9.83
CA PHE A 87 4.97 4.26 -8.50
C PHE A 87 6.13 4.12 -7.52
N LEU A 88 6.02 4.82 -6.39
CA LEU A 88 7.00 4.83 -5.31
C LEU A 88 6.54 3.93 -4.16
N SER A 89 7.40 3.01 -3.76
CA SER A 89 7.23 2.10 -2.61
C SER A 89 7.39 2.82 -1.26
N SER A 90 7.09 2.13 -0.16
CA SER A 90 7.31 2.68 1.20
C SER A 90 8.79 2.97 1.47
N TYR A 91 9.69 2.17 0.90
CA TYR A 91 11.13 2.37 1.00
C TYR A 91 11.58 3.67 0.30
N GLU A 92 10.94 4.02 -0.82
CA GLU A 92 11.25 5.23 -1.60
C GLU A 92 10.59 6.50 -1.04
N LEU A 93 9.53 6.35 -0.24
CA LEU A 93 8.90 7.46 0.49
C LEU A 93 9.69 7.85 1.76
N GLY A 94 10.42 6.91 2.36
CA GLY A 94 11.16 7.12 3.62
C GLY A 94 12.58 7.68 3.44
N ASP A 95 13.22 7.40 2.30
CA ASP A 95 14.53 7.94 1.90
C ASP A 95 14.34 8.80 0.65
N TRP A 96 14.09 10.11 0.83
CA TRP A 96 14.10 11.04 -0.30
C TRP A 96 15.44 10.89 -1.06
N PRO A 97 15.44 10.60 -2.38
CA PRO A 97 16.66 10.34 -3.13
C PRO A 97 17.74 11.40 -2.91
N GLU A 98 19.02 11.01 -2.92
CA GLU A 98 20.14 11.96 -2.91
C GLU A 98 19.98 12.94 -4.10
N GLY A 99 19.52 14.16 -3.81
CA GLY A 99 19.25 15.19 -4.81
C GLY A 99 17.82 15.29 -5.35
N TYR A 100 16.84 14.54 -4.81
CA TYR A 100 15.41 14.69 -5.11
C TYR A 100 14.93 16.14 -4.99
N TYR A 101 15.37 16.74 -3.90
CA TYR A 101 15.23 18.14 -3.58
C TYR A 101 15.82 19.04 -4.70
N GLN A 102 17.02 18.78 -5.22
CA GLN A 102 17.71 19.67 -6.17
C GLN A 102 17.00 19.88 -7.51
N THR A 103 16.10 18.97 -7.90
CA THR A 103 15.35 19.03 -9.18
C THR A 103 13.87 19.38 -9.02
N HIS A 104 13.33 19.35 -7.79
CA HIS A 104 11.89 19.52 -7.52
C HIS A 104 11.55 20.69 -6.58
N SER A 105 12.51 21.54 -6.21
CA SER A 105 12.21 22.87 -5.62
C SER A 105 12.55 24.04 -6.53
N ARG A 106 11.93 25.18 -6.23
CA ARG A 106 12.43 26.49 -6.67
C ARG A 106 13.49 26.99 -5.68
N TRP A 107 14.63 27.42 -6.24
CA TRP A 107 15.64 28.19 -5.53
C TRP A 107 15.07 29.54 -5.07
N ASP A 108 15.06 29.79 -3.75
CA ASP A 108 14.89 31.11 -3.18
C ASP A 108 16.27 31.74 -2.94
N ASP A 109 16.68 32.62 -3.86
CA ASP A 109 17.97 33.33 -3.83
C ASP A 109 18.20 34.19 -2.57
N SER A 110 17.20 34.33 -1.69
CA SER A 110 17.30 35.12 -0.46
C SER A 110 17.87 34.35 0.75
N LYS A 111 18.09 33.03 0.66
CA LYS A 111 18.64 32.21 1.75
C LYS A 111 19.98 31.55 1.36
N PRO A 112 21.12 32.03 1.89
CA PRO A 112 22.45 31.59 1.47
C PRO A 112 22.95 30.30 2.16
N ASP A 113 22.23 29.74 3.12
CA ASP A 113 22.62 28.56 3.88
C ASP A 113 21.74 27.36 3.49
N TYR A 114 22.36 26.33 2.91
CA TYR A 114 21.70 25.11 2.42
C TYR A 114 21.02 24.33 3.56
N ASP A 115 19.68 24.29 3.55
CA ASP A 115 18.86 23.41 4.38
C ASP A 115 18.09 22.43 3.47
N PRO A 116 18.27 21.10 3.60
CA PRO A 116 17.56 20.10 2.80
C PRO A 116 16.03 20.08 3.02
N THR A 117 15.49 20.91 3.90
CA THR A 117 14.04 21.13 4.07
C THR A 117 13.47 22.32 3.29
N ASP A 118 14.30 23.15 2.62
CA ASP A 118 13.84 24.27 1.78
C ASP A 118 13.34 23.80 0.38
N PHE A 119 12.98 22.53 0.27
CA PHE A 119 12.65 21.89 -0.99
C PHE A 119 11.20 21.40 -1.04
N ILE A 120 10.41 22.09 -1.87
CA ILE A 120 8.95 22.03 -1.95
C ILE A 120 8.61 21.82 -3.45
N PRO A 121 8.10 20.63 -3.91
CA PRO A 121 6.98 20.65 -4.88
C PRO A 121 5.91 21.55 -4.25
N ASP A 122 5.03 22.26 -4.98
CA ASP A 122 4.05 23.23 -4.38
C ASP A 122 3.07 22.61 -3.35
N PHE A 123 3.61 22.19 -2.22
CA PHE A 123 3.18 21.10 -1.36
C PHE A 123 3.69 21.52 0.01
N GLU A 124 2.80 21.99 0.87
CA GLU A 124 3.24 22.40 2.19
C GLU A 124 3.82 21.18 2.90
N ALA A 125 4.96 21.32 3.59
CA ALA A 125 5.63 20.21 4.28
C ALA A 125 4.73 19.44 5.28
N ASN A 126 3.57 20.00 5.65
CA ASN A 126 2.54 19.33 6.43
C ASN A 126 1.78 18.24 5.64
N ASP A 127 1.58 18.43 4.34
CA ASP A 127 0.81 17.51 3.51
C ASP A 127 1.64 16.25 3.17
N ALA A 128 2.95 16.38 2.99
CA ALA A 128 3.85 15.23 2.80
C ALA A 128 3.86 14.27 4.01
N ASN A 129 3.90 14.82 5.24
CA ASN A 129 3.82 14.01 6.46
C ASN A 129 2.45 13.32 6.61
N GLY A 130 1.38 13.99 6.18
CA GLY A 130 0.03 13.41 6.17
C GLY A 130 -0.08 12.20 5.24
N ILE A 131 0.48 12.32 4.03
CA ILE A 131 0.50 11.24 3.03
C ILE A 131 1.29 10.05 3.53
N VAL A 132 2.51 10.27 4.04
CA VAL A 132 3.35 9.19 4.58
C VAL A 132 2.63 8.48 5.73
N ALA A 133 2.05 9.23 6.68
CA ALA A 133 1.32 8.64 7.79
C ALA A 133 0.08 7.84 7.35
N ALA A 134 -0.70 8.36 6.39
CA ALA A 134 -1.86 7.66 5.84
C ALA A 134 -1.46 6.40 5.06
N PHE A 135 -0.35 6.47 4.33
CA PHE A 135 0.19 5.37 3.54
C PHE A 135 0.71 4.24 4.44
N GLU A 136 1.50 4.57 5.45
CA GLU A 136 1.96 3.62 6.47
C GLU A 136 0.77 2.98 7.21
N ALA A 137 -0.23 3.77 7.59
CA ALA A 137 -1.43 3.27 8.26
C ALA A 137 -2.23 2.30 7.38
N LEU A 138 -2.34 2.55 6.06
CA LEU A 138 -2.97 1.63 5.13
C LEU A 138 -2.13 0.35 4.97
N SER A 139 -0.83 0.48 4.74
CA SER A 139 0.12 -0.63 4.56
C SER A 139 0.08 -1.59 5.77
N ASP A 140 0.22 -1.05 6.99
CA ASP A 140 0.16 -1.82 8.23
C ASP A 140 -1.17 -2.55 8.44
N SER A 141 -2.24 -2.01 7.86
CA SER A 141 -3.59 -2.52 8.01
C SER A 141 -3.98 -3.59 7.00
N LEU A 142 -3.26 -3.78 5.89
CA LEU A 142 -3.66 -4.70 4.82
C LEU A 142 -3.95 -6.12 5.30
N LYS A 143 -3.17 -6.62 6.27
CA LYS A 143 -3.38 -7.93 6.92
C LYS A 143 -4.80 -8.13 7.49
N HIS A 144 -5.48 -7.05 7.85
CA HIS A 144 -6.85 -7.06 8.36
C HIS A 144 -7.91 -7.16 7.26
N TYR A 145 -7.52 -7.13 5.99
CA TYR A 145 -8.44 -7.19 4.84
C TYR A 145 -8.18 -8.38 3.92
N GLU A 146 -7.23 -9.27 4.26
CA GLU A 146 -6.81 -10.41 3.44
C GLU A 146 -7.99 -11.21 2.87
N VAL A 147 -8.97 -11.56 3.73
CA VAL A 147 -10.08 -12.42 3.32
C VAL A 147 -11.00 -11.72 2.33
N GLU A 148 -11.32 -10.45 2.56
CA GLU A 148 -12.29 -9.73 1.73
C GLU A 148 -11.64 -9.21 0.44
N LEU A 149 -10.42 -8.66 0.48
CA LEU A 149 -9.73 -8.21 -0.74
C LEU A 149 -9.38 -9.36 -1.66
N ARG A 150 -9.05 -10.54 -1.12
CA ARG A 150 -8.89 -11.76 -1.94
C ARG A 150 -10.18 -12.14 -2.66
N LYS A 151 -11.34 -12.05 -1.99
CA LYS A 151 -12.63 -12.35 -2.62
C LYS A 151 -13.01 -11.32 -3.67
N LEU A 152 -12.69 -10.05 -3.45
CA LEU A 152 -13.06 -8.93 -4.32
C LEU A 152 -12.16 -8.82 -5.55
N PHE A 153 -10.85 -8.94 -5.37
CA PHE A 153 -9.84 -8.66 -6.40
C PHE A 153 -9.13 -9.91 -6.94
N GLY A 154 -9.31 -11.08 -6.32
CA GLY A 154 -8.73 -12.33 -6.79
C GLY A 154 -7.29 -12.57 -6.33
N ASP A 155 -6.61 -13.54 -6.92
CA ASP A 155 -5.28 -14.00 -6.50
C ASP A 155 -4.69 -14.95 -7.57
N PRO A 156 -3.50 -14.67 -8.14
CA PRO A 156 -2.70 -13.46 -7.97
C PRO A 156 -3.28 -12.25 -8.72
N ALA A 157 -3.20 -11.05 -8.16
CA ALA A 157 -3.67 -9.83 -8.81
C ALA A 157 -2.88 -8.60 -8.39
N GLN A 158 -2.64 -7.69 -9.32
CA GLN A 158 -2.23 -6.31 -9.06
C GLN A 158 -3.47 -5.44 -9.05
N VAL A 159 -3.63 -4.62 -8.02
CA VAL A 159 -4.77 -3.72 -7.87
C VAL A 159 -4.27 -2.29 -7.81
N THR A 160 -4.85 -1.42 -8.64
CA THR A 160 -4.60 0.02 -8.62
C THR A 160 -5.89 0.74 -8.22
N ALA A 161 -5.87 1.41 -7.07
CA ALA A 161 -6.95 2.26 -6.61
C ALA A 161 -6.76 3.70 -7.08
N THR A 162 -7.84 4.33 -7.50
CA THR A 162 -7.96 5.76 -7.79
C THR A 162 -9.18 6.33 -7.07
N ARG A 163 -9.34 7.66 -7.08
CA ARG A 163 -10.58 8.32 -6.62
C ARG A 163 -11.86 7.80 -7.31
N GLY A 164 -11.74 7.23 -8.50
CA GLY A 164 -12.87 6.74 -9.29
C GLY A 164 -13.23 5.27 -9.07
N GLY A 165 -12.34 4.49 -8.44
CA GLY A 165 -12.54 3.05 -8.28
C GLY A 165 -11.23 2.27 -8.34
N PHE A 166 -11.30 1.04 -8.84
CA PHE A 166 -10.19 0.09 -8.85
C PHE A 166 -10.01 -0.50 -10.25
N ASP A 167 -8.76 -0.57 -10.69
CA ASP A 167 -8.31 -1.36 -11.83
C ASP A 167 -7.61 -2.62 -11.30
N VAL A 168 -7.92 -3.78 -11.88
CA VAL A 168 -7.41 -5.08 -11.43
C VAL A 168 -6.79 -5.83 -12.62
N GLU A 169 -5.55 -6.24 -12.46
CA GLU A 169 -4.79 -6.98 -13.47
C GLU A 169 -4.30 -8.30 -12.89
N PHE A 170 -4.64 -9.42 -13.56
CA PHE A 170 -4.12 -10.73 -13.21
C PHE A 170 -2.78 -10.95 -13.89
N TYR A 171 -1.83 -11.54 -13.17
CA TYR A 171 -0.51 -11.86 -13.69
C TYR A 171 -0.15 -13.30 -13.39
N ASP A 172 0.65 -13.91 -14.26
CA ASP A 172 1.25 -15.22 -14.03
C ASP A 172 2.73 -15.04 -13.68
N HIS A 173 3.20 -15.79 -12.69
CA HIS A 173 4.63 -15.96 -12.45
C HIS A 173 5.10 -17.15 -13.30
N ASP A 174 5.79 -16.87 -14.42
CA ASP A 174 6.50 -17.90 -15.22
C ASP A 174 7.73 -18.45 -14.47
#